data_AF-A0A1I7THZ5-F1
#
_entry.id   AF-A0A1I7THZ5-F1
#
_cell.length_a   1.000
_cell.length_b   1.000
_cell.length_c   1.000
_cell.angle_alpha   90.00
_cell.angle_beta   90.00
_cell.angle_gamma   90.00
#
_symmetry.space_group_name_H-M   'P 1'
#
loop_
_entity.id
_entity.type
_entity.pdbx_description
1 polymer ?
#
loop_
_entity_poly.entity_id
_entity_poly.type
_entity_poly.pdbx_seq_one_letter_code
_entity_poly.pdbx_strand_id
1 'polypeptide(L)'
;MYFSLVETTVTQWGTDKKTKIKVHLIAKSLGTLVAGAIPLFLMATFQIENPIPCFIIMIIHVFIFELLISMDIQKEYRHLVPKPNPLVDRILITLYASSISIWIGSAHFKFILIPVSKVILWAVIGIRNTIQGEVVLDEEEEYSSATVSREEIINEGLQVGRAECGVCYMPYNVTSRTPRILRSCGHSVCERCAFRLQARKTYISCPFCTIITPLNGNIELPKNYALLNVISQ
;
A
#
# COMPACT_ATOMS: atom_id res chain seq x y z
N MET A 1 22.84 22.58 15.11
CA MET A 1 23.63 21.33 15.00
C MET A 1 22.78 20.11 15.35
N TYR A 2 22.10 20.09 16.51
CA TYR A 2 21.24 18.97 16.92
C TYR A 2 20.06 18.67 15.97
N PHE A 3 19.35 19.71 15.50
CA PHE A 3 18.24 19.57 14.55
C PHE A 3 18.65 18.91 13.23
N SER A 4 19.82 19.26 12.71
CA SER A 4 20.38 18.69 11.49
C SER A 4 20.79 17.21 11.65
N LEU A 5 21.29 16.82 12.83
CA LEU A 5 21.60 15.42 13.12
C LEU A 5 20.33 14.56 13.18
N VAL A 6 19.27 15.05 13.84
CA VAL A 6 17.97 14.37 13.91
C VAL A 6 17.39 14.18 12.51
N GLU A 7 17.39 15.22 11.68
CA GLU A 7 16.90 15.17 10.30
C GLU A 7 17.68 14.17 9.43
N THR A 8 19.02 14.10 9.59
CA THR A 8 19.83 13.09 8.90
C THR A 8 19.57 11.66 9.38
N THR A 9 19.33 11.45 10.67
CA THR A 9 19.02 10.11 11.21
C THR A 9 17.65 9.61 10.80
N VAL A 10 16.66 10.51 10.77
CA VAL A 10 15.27 10.25 10.37
C VAL A 10 15.22 9.89 8.88
N THR A 11 15.82 10.71 8.02
CA THR A 11 15.93 10.41 6.58
C THR A 11 16.66 9.08 6.32
N GLN A 12 17.74 8.79 7.03
CA GLN A 12 18.46 7.52 6.90
C GLN A 12 17.61 6.32 7.34
N TRP A 13 16.88 6.40 8.45
CA TRP A 13 15.99 5.34 8.92
C TRP A 13 14.82 5.08 7.97
N GLY A 14 14.17 6.13 7.46
CA GLY A 14 13.14 6.02 6.44
C GLY A 14 13.64 5.35 5.15
N THR A 15 14.87 5.65 4.72
CA THR A 15 15.48 4.98 3.56
C THR A 15 15.80 3.50 3.82
N ASP A 16 16.24 3.13 5.02
CA ASP A 16 16.48 1.73 5.41
C ASP A 16 15.19 0.91 5.41
N LYS A 17 14.11 1.46 5.99
CA LYS A 17 12.80 0.80 6.03
C LYS A 17 12.21 0.59 4.63
N LYS A 18 12.25 1.63 3.77
CA LYS A 18 11.83 1.52 2.36
C LYS A 18 12.64 0.46 1.60
N THR A 19 13.93 0.37 1.86
CA THR A 19 14.82 -0.59 1.21
C THR A 19 14.51 -2.02 1.65
N LYS A 20 14.33 -2.26 2.95
CA LYS A 20 13.96 -3.59 3.48
C LYS A 20 12.65 -4.10 2.89
N ILE A 21 11.63 -3.25 2.81
CA ILE A 21 10.33 -3.55 2.21
C ILE A 21 10.49 -3.97 0.73
N LYS A 22 11.26 -3.19 -0.06
CA LYS A 22 11.53 -3.54 -1.46
C LYS A 22 12.29 -4.85 -1.61
N VAL A 23 13.28 -5.10 -0.74
CA VAL A 23 14.07 -6.35 -0.75
C VAL A 23 13.18 -7.56 -0.45
N HIS A 24 12.30 -7.47 0.55
CA HIS A 24 11.38 -8.57 0.90
C HIS A 24 10.39 -8.88 -0.25
N LEU A 25 9.89 -7.86 -0.93
CA LEU A 25 9.01 -8.03 -2.10
C LEU A 25 9.72 -8.66 -3.30
N ILE A 26 10.98 -8.27 -3.54
CA ILE A 26 11.81 -8.91 -4.58
C ILE A 26 12.08 -10.37 -4.20
N ALA A 27 12.39 -10.65 -2.92
CA ALA A 27 12.59 -12.01 -2.42
C ALA A 27 11.32 -12.86 -2.56
N LYS A 28 10.12 -12.29 -2.32
CA LYS A 28 8.82 -12.96 -2.62
C LYS A 28 8.78 -13.41 -4.07
N SER A 29 8.95 -12.47 -5.01
CA SER A 29 8.77 -12.79 -6.43
C SER A 29 9.83 -13.77 -6.93
N LEU A 30 11.05 -13.73 -6.37
CA LEU A 30 12.07 -14.73 -6.63
C LEU A 30 11.67 -16.11 -6.10
N GLY A 31 11.07 -16.19 -4.91
CA GLY A 31 10.53 -17.44 -4.37
C GLY A 31 9.39 -18.02 -5.23
N THR A 32 8.49 -17.19 -5.76
CA THR A 32 7.46 -17.63 -6.72
C THR A 32 8.09 -18.23 -7.99
N LEU A 33 9.18 -17.61 -8.47
CA LEU A 33 9.92 -18.07 -9.65
C LEU A 33 10.58 -19.43 -9.39
N VAL A 34 11.21 -19.61 -8.23
CA VAL A 34 11.81 -20.88 -7.82
C VAL A 34 10.73 -21.96 -7.66
N ALA A 35 9.60 -21.65 -7.01
CA ALA A 35 8.48 -22.58 -6.85
C ALA A 35 7.89 -23.04 -8.20
N GLY A 36 7.83 -22.16 -9.20
CA GLY A 36 7.42 -22.51 -10.55
C GLY A 36 8.43 -23.35 -11.33
N ALA A 37 9.73 -23.24 -11.02
CA ALA A 37 10.80 -23.99 -11.69
C ALA A 37 11.03 -25.40 -11.13
N ILE A 38 10.74 -25.63 -9.84
CA ILE A 38 10.93 -26.93 -9.17
C ILE A 38 10.26 -28.10 -9.90
N PRO A 39 8.99 -28.03 -10.35
CA PRO A 39 8.34 -29.14 -11.06
C PRO A 39 8.99 -29.46 -12.40
N LEU A 40 9.52 -28.46 -13.13
CA LEU A 40 10.27 -28.70 -14.37
C LEU A 40 11.58 -29.43 -14.08
N PHE A 41 12.28 -29.02 -13.03
CA PHE A 41 13.51 -29.69 -12.60
C PHE A 41 13.23 -31.14 -12.19
N LEU A 42 12.21 -31.39 -11.37
CA LEU A 42 11.82 -32.74 -10.93
C LEU A 42 11.45 -33.64 -12.11
N MET A 43 10.68 -33.15 -13.07
CA MET A 43 10.36 -33.93 -14.26
C MET A 43 11.58 -34.26 -15.11
N ALA A 44 12.51 -33.31 -15.26
CA ALA A 44 13.75 -33.51 -15.99
C ALA A 44 14.68 -34.52 -15.31
N THR A 45 14.76 -34.51 -13.97
CA THR A 45 15.66 -35.41 -13.22
C THR A 45 15.11 -36.82 -13.04
N PHE A 46 13.80 -36.97 -12.87
CA PHE A 46 13.19 -38.26 -12.51
C PHE A 46 12.55 -39.01 -13.69
N GLN A 47 12.66 -38.50 -14.92
CA GLN A 47 12.07 -39.10 -16.13
C GLN A 47 10.60 -39.52 -15.92
N ILE A 48 9.83 -38.66 -15.26
CA ILE A 48 8.45 -38.96 -14.87
C ILE A 48 7.59 -39.03 -16.13
N GLU A 49 7.10 -40.22 -16.46
CA GLU A 49 6.25 -40.46 -17.64
C GLU A 49 4.85 -39.82 -17.50
N ASN A 50 4.37 -39.66 -16.26
CA ASN A 50 3.05 -39.12 -15.96
C ASN A 50 3.13 -37.70 -15.37
N PRO A 51 2.83 -36.65 -16.15
CA PRO A 51 2.97 -35.25 -15.72
C PRO A 51 1.91 -34.76 -14.71
N ILE A 52 0.77 -35.45 -14.59
CA ILE A 52 -0.41 -35.00 -13.83
C ILE A 52 -0.13 -34.77 -12.32
N PRO A 53 0.56 -35.67 -11.59
CA PRO A 53 0.82 -35.48 -10.17
C PRO A 53 1.73 -34.26 -9.91
N CYS A 54 2.73 -34.04 -10.77
CA CYS A 54 3.63 -32.89 -10.68
C CYS A 54 2.87 -31.57 -10.87
N PHE A 55 1.86 -31.56 -11.73
CA PHE A 55 1.00 -30.40 -11.95
C PHE A 55 0.15 -30.05 -10.72
N ILE A 56 -0.46 -31.06 -10.08
CA ILE A 56 -1.24 -30.86 -8.85
C ILE A 56 -0.34 -30.34 -7.73
N ILE A 57 0.84 -30.93 -7.57
CA ILE A 57 1.84 -30.50 -6.57
C ILE A 57 2.26 -29.05 -6.83
N MET A 58 2.49 -28.66 -8.08
CA MET A 58 2.83 -27.29 -8.45
C MET A 58 1.71 -26.30 -8.11
N ILE A 59 0.45 -26.62 -8.45
CA ILE A 59 -0.69 -25.75 -8.10
C ILE A 59 -0.78 -25.55 -6.59
N ILE A 60 -0.68 -26.64 -5.83
CA ILE A 60 -0.73 -26.61 -4.37
C ILE A 60 0.42 -25.77 -3.81
N HIS A 61 1.65 -25.95 -4.31
CA HIS A 61 2.81 -25.16 -3.86
C HIS A 61 2.65 -23.68 -4.17
N VAL A 62 2.23 -23.31 -5.38
CA VAL A 62 2.01 -21.91 -5.76
C VAL A 62 0.88 -21.30 -4.93
N PHE A 63 -0.20 -22.04 -4.70
CA PHE A 63 -1.33 -21.57 -3.89
C PHE A 63 -0.96 -21.38 -2.41
N ILE A 64 -0.25 -22.34 -1.82
CA ILE A 64 0.26 -22.23 -0.44
C ILE A 64 1.24 -21.05 -0.34
N PHE A 65 2.14 -20.89 -1.30
CA PHE A 65 3.11 -19.78 -1.31
C PHE A 65 2.40 -18.42 -1.41
N GLU A 66 1.42 -18.27 -2.30
CA GLU A 66 0.63 -17.04 -2.39
C GLU A 66 -0.22 -16.80 -1.13
N LEU A 67 -0.77 -17.83 -0.49
CA LEU A 67 -1.50 -17.68 0.77
C LEU A 67 -0.62 -17.26 1.93
N LEU A 68 0.50 -17.97 2.16
CA LEU A 68 1.45 -17.65 3.23
C LEU A 68 1.94 -16.21 3.10
N ILE A 69 2.22 -15.79 1.87
CA ILE A 69 2.75 -14.45 1.64
C ILE A 69 1.64 -13.42 1.58
N SER A 70 0.41 -13.74 1.16
CA SER A 70 -0.73 -12.84 1.32
C SER A 70 -1.00 -12.54 2.79
N MET A 71 -0.80 -13.52 3.68
CA MET A 71 -0.95 -13.35 5.13
C MET A 71 0.20 -12.53 5.73
N ASP A 72 1.44 -12.75 5.26
CA ASP A 72 2.63 -11.98 5.68
C ASP A 72 2.54 -10.53 5.18
N ILE A 73 2.14 -10.35 3.91
CA ILE A 73 2.01 -9.04 3.26
C ILE A 73 0.91 -8.19 3.89
N GLN A 74 -0.24 -8.77 4.22
CA GLN A 74 -1.33 -8.01 4.85
C GLN A 74 -0.94 -7.40 6.21
N LYS A 75 0.00 -8.02 6.93
CA LYS A 75 0.46 -7.51 8.23
C LYS A 75 1.44 -6.35 8.09
N GLU A 76 2.25 -6.32 7.05
CA GLU A 76 3.43 -5.43 6.98
C GLU A 76 3.37 -4.38 5.84
N TYR A 77 2.44 -4.50 4.88
CA TYR A 77 2.47 -3.71 3.63
C TYR A 77 1.18 -2.94 3.32
N ARG A 78 0.39 -2.58 4.35
CA ARG A 78 -0.88 -1.85 4.19
C ARG A 78 -0.75 -0.53 3.39
N HIS A 79 0.48 -0.02 3.21
CA HIS A 79 0.80 1.28 2.61
C HIS A 79 1.53 1.19 1.26
N LEU A 80 1.70 -0.01 0.68
CA LEU A 80 2.39 -0.16 -0.61
C LEU A 80 1.41 0.05 -1.79
N VAL A 81 1.66 1.09 -2.60
CA VAL A 81 0.92 1.33 -3.85
C VAL A 81 1.78 0.89 -5.04
N PRO A 82 1.58 -0.31 -5.61
CA PRO A 82 2.28 -0.70 -6.83
C PRO A 82 1.87 0.27 -7.95
N LYS A 83 2.85 0.71 -8.75
CA LYS A 83 2.62 1.61 -9.89
C LYS A 83 2.64 0.79 -11.18
N PRO A 84 1.50 0.27 -11.66
CA PRO A 84 1.48 -0.55 -12.86
C PRO A 84 1.87 0.30 -14.07
N ASN A 85 2.67 -0.28 -14.98
CA ASN A 85 2.91 0.30 -16.29
C ASN A 85 2.14 -0.50 -17.35
N PRO A 86 0.91 -0.07 -17.69
CA PRO A 86 0.00 -0.86 -18.52
C PRO A 86 0.52 -1.07 -19.94
N LEU A 87 1.41 -0.21 -20.45
CA LEU A 87 2.02 -0.39 -21.77
C LEU A 87 3.02 -1.54 -21.76
N VAL A 88 3.93 -1.54 -20.79
CA VAL A 88 4.95 -2.59 -20.66
C VAL A 88 4.31 -3.93 -20.31
N ASP A 89 3.28 -3.93 -19.46
CA ASP A 89 2.50 -5.14 -19.16
C ASP A 89 1.83 -5.73 -20.39
N ARG A 90 1.18 -4.89 -21.20
CA ARG A 90 0.54 -5.34 -22.43
C ARG A 90 1.56 -5.95 -23.39
N ILE A 91 2.71 -5.29 -23.58
CA ILE A 91 3.78 -5.81 -24.44
C ILE A 91 4.29 -7.17 -23.94
N LEU A 92 4.55 -7.31 -22.64
CA LEU A 92 5.06 -8.54 -22.05
C LEU A 92 4.04 -9.69 -22.19
N ILE A 93 2.76 -9.42 -21.94
CA ILE A 93 1.67 -10.38 -22.12
C ILE A 93 1.51 -10.78 -23.59
N THR A 94 1.63 -9.83 -24.53
CA THR A 94 1.57 -10.11 -25.97
C THR A 94 2.73 -10.98 -26.42
N LEU A 95 3.97 -10.65 -26.05
CA LEU A 95 5.15 -11.47 -26.37
C LEU A 95 5.03 -12.88 -25.79
N TYR A 96 4.55 -12.98 -24.56
CA TYR A 96 4.28 -14.25 -23.90
C TYR A 96 3.22 -15.09 -24.65
N ALA A 97 2.09 -14.48 -25.04
CA ALA A 97 1.05 -15.17 -25.79
C ALA A 97 1.57 -15.65 -27.15
N SER A 98 2.32 -14.81 -27.87
CA SER A 98 2.95 -15.19 -29.15
C SER A 98 3.93 -16.34 -28.97
N SER A 99 4.73 -16.34 -27.90
CA SER A 99 5.64 -17.44 -27.60
C SER A 99 4.87 -18.74 -27.35
N ILE A 100 3.81 -18.72 -26.54
CA ILE A 100 2.98 -19.90 -26.30
C ILE A 100 2.35 -20.40 -27.59
N SER A 101 1.82 -19.51 -28.43
CA SER A 101 1.19 -19.91 -29.69
C SER A 101 2.15 -20.66 -30.63
N ILE A 102 3.44 -20.30 -30.63
CA ILE A 102 4.48 -20.99 -31.40
C ILE A 102 4.77 -22.37 -30.79
N TRP A 103 4.89 -22.46 -29.47
CA TRP A 103 5.27 -23.69 -28.77
C TRP A 103 4.11 -24.68 -28.54
N ILE A 104 2.86 -24.21 -28.62
CA ILE A 104 1.62 -25.01 -28.54
C ILE A 104 1.52 -26.05 -29.65
N GLY A 105 2.29 -25.95 -30.73
CA GLY A 105 2.37 -27.00 -31.76
C GLY A 105 3.35 -28.11 -31.41
N SER A 106 4.52 -27.74 -30.85
CA SER A 106 5.74 -28.54 -30.92
C SER A 106 6.10 -29.32 -29.65
N ALA A 107 5.54 -28.99 -28.49
CA ALA A 107 5.97 -29.60 -27.22
C ALA A 107 5.13 -30.83 -26.82
N HIS A 108 5.75 -31.96 -26.48
CA HIS A 108 5.03 -33.13 -25.91
C HIS A 108 4.39 -32.83 -24.53
N PHE A 109 4.80 -31.75 -23.85
CA PHE A 109 4.42 -31.40 -22.47
C PHE A 109 3.66 -30.07 -22.34
N LYS A 110 2.84 -29.69 -23.33
CA LYS A 110 2.08 -28.42 -23.36
C LYS A 110 1.33 -28.11 -22.06
N PHE A 111 0.76 -29.14 -21.42
CA PHE A 111 0.00 -29.02 -20.18
C PHE A 111 0.82 -28.50 -18.99
N ILE A 112 2.14 -28.66 -18.97
CA ILE A 112 3.02 -28.14 -17.91
C ILE A 112 3.76 -26.88 -18.34
N LEU A 113 4.13 -26.76 -19.61
CA LEU A 113 4.83 -25.58 -20.10
C LEU A 113 3.98 -24.30 -19.97
N ILE A 114 2.68 -24.38 -20.26
CA ILE A 114 1.74 -23.25 -20.15
C ILE A 114 1.63 -22.72 -18.70
N PRO A 115 1.33 -23.54 -17.68
CA PRO A 115 1.19 -23.05 -16.32
C PRO A 115 2.52 -22.59 -15.71
N VAL A 116 3.64 -23.26 -15.98
CA VAL A 116 4.96 -22.80 -15.49
C VAL A 116 5.33 -21.45 -16.09
N SER A 117 5.16 -21.30 -17.40
CA SER A 117 5.43 -20.03 -18.07
C SER A 117 4.49 -18.91 -17.60
N LYS A 118 3.23 -19.23 -17.23
CA LYS A 118 2.30 -18.26 -16.61
C LYS A 118 2.84 -17.78 -15.27
N VAL A 119 3.30 -18.69 -14.41
CA VAL A 119 3.87 -18.36 -13.09
C VAL A 119 5.10 -17.47 -13.25
N ILE A 120 6.00 -17.79 -14.19
CA ILE A 120 7.18 -16.97 -14.50
C ILE A 120 6.76 -15.56 -14.97
N LEU A 121 5.78 -15.46 -15.87
CA LEU A 121 5.27 -14.16 -16.34
C LEU A 121 4.74 -13.31 -15.18
N TRP A 122 3.90 -13.90 -14.32
CA TRP A 122 3.34 -13.20 -13.16
C TRP A 122 4.43 -12.75 -12.17
N ALA A 123 5.45 -13.59 -11.92
CA ALA A 123 6.58 -13.23 -11.09
C ALA A 123 7.37 -12.05 -11.67
N VAL A 124 7.64 -12.04 -12.99
CA VAL A 124 8.35 -10.94 -13.68
C VAL A 124 7.56 -9.64 -13.61
N ILE A 125 6.25 -9.69 -13.84
CA ILE A 125 5.35 -8.53 -13.70
C ILE A 125 5.38 -8.01 -12.25
N GLY A 126 5.32 -8.90 -11.27
CA GLY A 126 5.41 -8.57 -9.85
C GLY A 126 6.73 -7.86 -9.49
N ILE A 127 7.88 -8.40 -9.90
CA ILE A 127 9.20 -7.80 -9.68
C ILE A 127 9.24 -6.39 -10.27
N ARG A 128 8.82 -6.25 -11.54
CA ARG A 128 8.85 -4.96 -12.23
C ARG A 128 7.97 -3.93 -11.53
N ASN A 129 6.77 -4.33 -11.12
CA ASN A 129 5.83 -3.44 -10.42
C ASN A 129 6.33 -3.04 -9.02
N THR A 130 7.06 -3.92 -8.33
CA THR A 130 7.75 -3.60 -7.06
C THR A 130 8.90 -2.61 -7.28
N ILE A 131 9.71 -2.80 -8.33
CA ILE A 131 10.83 -1.92 -8.65
C ILE A 131 10.32 -0.51 -9.01
N GLN A 132 9.26 -0.44 -9.82
CA GLN A 132 8.63 0.81 -10.26
C GLN A 132 7.69 1.42 -9.21
N GLY A 133 7.32 0.64 -8.20
CA GLY A 133 6.47 1.07 -7.10
C GLY A 133 7.18 2.07 -6.18
N GLU A 134 6.37 3.00 -5.68
CA GLU A 134 6.79 3.92 -4.63
C GLU A 134 6.29 3.40 -3.29
N VAL A 135 7.22 3.24 -2.34
CA VAL A 135 6.87 2.92 -0.96
C VAL A 135 6.48 4.25 -0.32
N VAL A 136 5.17 4.52 -0.28
CA VAL A 136 4.63 5.61 0.51
C VAL A 136 4.68 5.12 1.95
N LEU A 137 5.65 5.61 2.71
CA LEU A 137 5.58 5.47 4.17
C LEU A 137 4.56 6.52 4.61
N ASP A 138 3.52 6.11 5.32
CA ASP A 138 2.70 7.07 6.04
C ASP A 138 3.62 7.78 7.04
N GLU A 139 3.69 9.10 6.96
CA GLU A 139 4.45 9.95 7.89
C GLU A 139 4.04 9.72 9.37
N GLU A 140 2.96 8.96 9.60
CA GLU A 140 2.44 8.59 10.91
C GLU A 140 3.32 7.58 11.69
N GLU A 141 4.14 6.75 11.04
CA GLU A 141 5.03 5.80 11.76
C GLU A 141 6.38 6.42 12.17
N GLU A 142 6.76 7.55 11.60
CA GLU A 142 8.10 8.14 11.75
C GLU A 142 8.26 8.97 13.04
N TYR A 143 7.16 9.31 13.73
CA TYR A 143 7.21 9.96 15.03
C TYR A 143 7.39 8.97 16.21
N SER A 144 7.21 7.67 15.99
CA SER A 144 7.12 6.67 17.08
C SER A 144 8.45 6.04 17.52
N SER A 145 9.55 6.12 16.76
CA SER A 145 10.82 5.49 17.18
C SER A 145 11.82 6.49 17.79
N ALA A 146 11.67 7.78 17.53
CA ALA A 146 12.48 8.83 18.17
C ALA A 146 12.04 9.10 19.63
N THR A 147 10.89 8.55 20.06
CA THR A 147 10.31 8.75 21.40
C THR A 147 10.72 7.70 22.43
N VAL A 148 11.46 6.64 22.07
CA VAL A 148 11.78 5.48 22.94
C VAL A 148 12.81 5.81 24.06
N SER A 149 13.30 7.04 24.16
CA SER A 149 14.07 7.50 25.33
C SER A 149 13.27 8.39 26.30
N ARG A 150 11.96 8.58 26.04
CA ARG A 150 11.08 9.48 26.81
C ARG A 150 10.02 8.72 27.63
N GLU A 151 10.15 7.40 27.76
CA GLU A 151 9.11 6.52 28.30
C GLU A 151 9.11 6.35 29.83
N GLU A 152 9.99 6.99 30.60
CA GLU A 152 10.01 6.80 32.07
C GLU A 152 9.38 7.92 32.91
N ILE A 153 8.88 9.04 32.35
CA ILE A 153 8.40 10.17 33.21
C ILE A 153 6.92 10.59 33.03
N ILE A 154 6.20 10.23 31.96
CA ILE A 154 4.80 10.70 31.81
C ILE A 154 3.85 9.53 31.69
N ASN A 155 3.77 8.75 32.76
CA ASN A 155 2.70 7.80 32.98
C ASN A 155 1.80 8.28 34.12
N GLU A 156 1.35 9.54 34.08
CA GLU A 156 0.18 10.00 34.85
C GLU A 156 -0.57 11.09 34.07
N GLY A 157 -1.65 10.68 33.38
CA GLY A 157 -2.66 11.59 32.85
C GLY A 157 -2.87 11.52 31.34
N LEU A 158 -3.85 10.72 30.92
CA LEU A 158 -4.67 10.85 29.70
C LEU A 158 -4.33 12.05 28.78
N GLN A 159 -3.35 11.92 27.88
CA GLN A 159 -3.17 12.85 26.76
C GLN A 159 -3.86 12.27 25.53
N VAL A 160 -5.19 12.30 25.54
CA VAL A 160 -5.94 12.53 24.31
C VAL A 160 -5.42 13.87 23.79
N GLY A 161 -4.43 13.83 22.89
CA GLY A 161 -3.90 15.03 22.26
C GLY A 161 -5.09 15.83 21.77
N ARG A 162 -5.25 17.05 22.29
CA ARG A 162 -6.41 17.91 22.01
C ARG A 162 -6.70 17.85 20.52
N ALA A 163 -7.84 17.29 20.13
CA ALA A 163 -8.17 17.23 18.72
C ALA A 163 -8.26 18.67 18.20
N GLU A 164 -7.35 19.03 17.29
CA GLU A 164 -7.14 20.40 16.82
C GLU A 164 -7.36 20.48 15.31
N CYS A 165 -7.76 21.65 14.83
CA CYS A 165 -7.98 21.86 13.39
C CYS A 165 -6.65 22.05 12.65
N GLY A 166 -6.35 21.21 11.65
CA GLY A 166 -5.12 21.31 10.84
C GLY A 166 -4.98 22.58 9.96
N VAL A 167 -5.93 23.52 10.02
CA VAL A 167 -5.86 24.82 9.31
C VAL A 167 -5.51 25.97 10.25
N CYS A 168 -6.09 25.99 11.45
CA CYS A 168 -5.89 27.08 12.41
C CYS A 168 -5.17 26.64 13.69
N TYR A 169 -4.87 25.35 13.82
CA TYR A 169 -4.22 24.70 14.96
C TYR A 169 -4.88 25.04 16.31
N MET A 170 -6.20 25.27 16.28
CA MET A 170 -6.99 25.54 17.47
C MET A 170 -7.82 24.30 17.83
N PRO A 171 -8.07 24.04 19.13
CA PRO A 171 -8.88 22.91 19.58
C PRO A 171 -10.28 22.95 19.01
N TYR A 172 -10.78 21.79 18.59
CA TYR A 172 -12.19 21.61 18.27
C TYR A 172 -13.04 21.84 19.52
N ASN A 173 -14.27 22.30 19.31
CA ASN A 173 -15.27 22.40 20.37
C ASN A 173 -16.66 22.21 19.77
N VAL A 174 -17.66 21.96 20.61
CA VAL A 174 -19.04 21.68 20.18
C VAL A 174 -19.81 22.91 19.70
N THR A 175 -19.28 24.13 19.92
CA THR A 175 -20.01 25.39 19.70
C THR A 175 -19.54 26.16 18.47
N SER A 176 -18.31 26.65 18.49
CA SER A 176 -17.76 27.62 17.55
C SER A 176 -16.67 27.06 16.65
N ARG A 177 -16.12 25.89 16.99
CA ARG A 177 -15.10 25.16 16.25
C ARG A 177 -15.53 23.70 16.10
N THR A 178 -16.79 23.49 15.72
CA THR A 178 -17.32 22.16 15.44
C THR A 178 -16.55 21.58 14.25
N PRO A 179 -16.00 20.36 14.32
CA PRO A 179 -15.35 19.71 13.19
C PRO A 179 -16.39 19.37 12.11
N ARG A 180 -16.13 19.81 10.88
CA ARG A 180 -16.97 19.64 9.69
C ARG A 180 -16.23 18.84 8.63
N ILE A 181 -16.90 17.86 8.03
CA ILE A 181 -16.33 16.94 7.04
C ILE A 181 -16.56 17.48 5.61
N LEU A 182 -15.50 17.55 4.81
CA LEU A 182 -15.55 17.85 3.38
C LEU A 182 -15.98 16.59 2.61
N ARG A 183 -17.23 16.55 2.13
CA ARG A 183 -17.88 15.35 1.58
C ARG A 183 -17.11 14.68 0.42
N SER A 184 -16.42 15.46 -0.41
CA SER A 184 -15.70 14.92 -1.56
C SER A 184 -14.40 14.18 -1.20
N CYS A 185 -13.87 14.37 0.02
CA CYS A 185 -12.55 13.81 0.38
C CYS A 185 -12.43 13.28 1.82
N GLY A 186 -13.42 13.48 2.68
CA GLY A 186 -13.43 12.97 4.06
C GLY A 186 -12.63 13.78 5.08
N HIS A 187 -11.78 14.71 4.67
CA HIS A 187 -11.02 15.56 5.59
C HIS A 187 -11.93 16.47 6.44
N SER A 188 -11.53 16.69 7.69
CA SER A 188 -12.25 17.54 8.63
C SER A 188 -11.53 18.88 8.85
N VAL A 189 -12.29 19.97 8.89
CA VAL A 189 -11.84 21.31 9.30
C VAL A 189 -12.84 21.90 10.31
N CYS A 190 -12.43 22.85 11.15
CA CYS A 190 -13.39 23.48 12.06
C CYS A 190 -14.37 24.37 11.26
N GLU A 191 -15.57 24.56 11.80
CA GLU A 191 -16.64 25.35 11.18
C GLU A 191 -16.19 26.76 10.76
N ARG A 192 -15.39 27.44 11.60
CA ARG A 192 -14.80 28.74 11.24
C ARG A 192 -13.85 28.66 10.04
N CYS A 193 -13.06 27.60 9.94
CA CYS A 193 -12.18 27.40 8.79
C CYS A 193 -12.96 27.02 7.54
N ALA A 194 -14.02 26.21 7.66
CA ALA A 194 -14.92 25.91 6.54
C ALA A 194 -15.53 27.20 5.95
N PHE A 195 -16.03 28.09 6.80
CA PHE A 195 -16.59 29.37 6.37
C PHE A 195 -15.55 30.26 5.68
N ARG A 196 -14.33 30.34 6.24
CA ARG A 196 -13.22 31.09 5.64
C ARG A 196 -12.79 30.53 4.29
N LEU A 197 -12.69 29.21 4.16
CA LEU A 197 -12.28 28.53 2.93
C LEU A 197 -13.35 28.63 1.83
N GLN A 198 -14.63 28.71 2.21
CA GLN A 198 -15.71 28.96 1.27
C GLN A 198 -15.59 30.34 0.64
N ALA A 199 -15.29 31.40 1.40
CA ALA A 199 -15.05 32.76 0.89
C ALA A 199 -16.07 33.24 -0.17
N ARG A 200 -17.38 33.04 0.08
CA ARG A 200 -18.51 33.35 -0.84
C ARG A 200 -18.55 32.55 -2.15
N LYS A 201 -17.75 31.49 -2.27
CA LYS A 201 -17.80 30.54 -3.37
C LYS A 201 -18.90 29.50 -3.13
N THR A 202 -19.34 28.87 -4.21
CA THR A 202 -20.24 27.71 -4.19
C THR A 202 -19.51 26.39 -3.92
N TYR A 203 -18.26 26.44 -3.48
CA TYR A 203 -17.43 25.27 -3.22
C TYR A 203 -16.33 25.57 -2.19
N ILE A 204 -15.75 24.52 -1.61
CA ILE A 204 -14.53 24.57 -0.79
C ILE A 204 -13.46 23.70 -1.46
N SER A 205 -12.26 24.23 -1.64
CA SER A 205 -11.08 23.41 -1.96
C SER A 205 -10.46 22.92 -0.67
N CYS A 206 -10.24 21.61 -0.56
CA CYS A 206 -9.63 21.01 0.62
C CYS A 206 -8.17 21.52 0.79
N PRO A 207 -7.78 22.04 1.97
CA PRO A 207 -6.42 22.53 2.19
C PRO A 207 -5.38 21.40 2.28
N PHE A 208 -5.81 20.15 2.47
CA PHE A 208 -4.93 19.00 2.65
C PHE A 208 -4.70 18.21 1.36
N CYS A 209 -5.74 18.05 0.54
CA CYS A 209 -5.67 17.23 -0.68
C CYS A 209 -6.17 17.93 -1.95
N THR A 210 -6.48 19.23 -1.88
CA THR A 210 -6.94 20.10 -2.99
C THR A 210 -8.28 19.74 -3.65
N ILE A 211 -8.87 18.59 -3.32
CA ILE A 211 -10.18 18.13 -3.84
C ILE A 211 -11.28 19.16 -3.55
N ILE A 212 -12.07 19.46 -4.58
CA ILE A 212 -13.16 20.44 -4.53
C ILE A 212 -14.43 19.77 -3.98
N THR A 213 -14.99 20.35 -2.93
CA THR A 213 -16.30 20.00 -2.37
C THR A 213 -17.33 21.06 -2.79
N PRO A 214 -18.26 20.75 -3.72
CA PRO A 214 -19.33 21.67 -4.08
C PRO A 214 -20.36 21.78 -2.95
N LEU A 215 -20.84 23.01 -2.72
CA LEU A 215 -21.84 23.37 -1.73
C LEU A 215 -23.12 23.74 -2.50
N ASN A 216 -23.92 22.72 -2.85
CA ASN A 216 -25.13 22.84 -3.67
C ASN A 216 -26.26 23.63 -2.95
N GLY A 217 -26.07 24.92 -2.69
CA GLY A 217 -27.02 25.80 -2.01
C GLY A 217 -27.20 25.53 -0.51
N ASN A 218 -26.82 24.33 -0.03
CA ASN A 218 -26.91 23.95 1.38
C ASN A 218 -25.56 24.18 2.07
N ILE A 219 -25.54 25.13 3.00
CA ILE A 219 -24.35 25.70 3.63
C ILE A 219 -23.72 24.73 4.66
N GLU A 220 -24.46 23.71 5.09
CA GLU A 220 -24.02 22.87 6.20
C GLU A 220 -23.25 21.61 5.74
N LEU A 221 -21.95 21.66 5.93
CA LEU A 221 -21.11 20.47 5.93
C LEU A 221 -21.49 19.55 7.11
N PRO A 222 -21.45 18.21 6.94
CA PRO A 222 -21.76 17.28 8.01
C PRO A 222 -20.78 17.41 9.18
N LYS A 223 -21.28 17.28 10.42
CA LYS A 223 -20.46 17.27 11.64
C LYS A 223 -19.69 15.95 11.73
N ASN A 224 -18.46 16.00 12.24
CA ASN A 224 -17.71 14.81 12.59
C ASN A 224 -18.08 14.36 14.02
N TYR A 225 -19.13 13.54 14.15
CA TYR A 225 -19.60 13.05 15.45
C TYR A 225 -18.58 12.15 16.16
N ALA A 226 -17.78 11.38 15.41
CA ALA A 226 -16.73 10.56 16.00
C ALA A 226 -15.70 11.44 16.73
N LEU A 227 -15.26 12.53 16.10
CA LEU A 227 -14.32 13.47 16.71
C LEU A 227 -14.96 14.29 17.84
N LEU A 228 -16.25 14.64 17.70
CA LEU A 228 -17.00 15.31 18.76
C LEU A 228 -17.10 14.45 20.03
N ASN A 229 -17.33 13.13 19.89
CA ASN A 229 -17.41 12.22 21.02
C ASN A 229 -16.09 12.11 21.76
N VAL A 230 -14.96 12.14 21.05
CA VAL A 230 -13.62 12.07 21.63
C VAL A 230 -13.25 13.34 22.39
N ILE A 231 -13.68 14.52 21.93
CA ILE A 231 -13.41 15.80 22.63
C ILE A 231 -14.41 16.12 23.75
N SER A 232 -15.54 15.42 23.81
CA SER A 232 -16.56 15.59 24.85
C SER A 232 -16.44 14.61 26.02
N GLN A 233 -15.45 13.70 25.98
CA GLN A 233 -15.07 12.78 27.05
C GLN A 233 -13.95 13.37 27.89
#